data_AF-A0A7L3JWN4-F1
#
_entry.id   AF-A0A7L3JWN4-F1
#
_cell.length_a   1.000
_cell.length_b   1.000
_cell.length_c   1.000
_cell.angle_alpha   90.00
_cell.angle_beta   90.00
_cell.angle_gamma   90.00
#
_symmetry.space_group_name_H-M   'P 1'
#
loop_
_entity.id
_entity.type
_entity.pdbx_description
1 polymer ?
#
loop_
_entity_poly.entity_id
_entity_poly.type
_entity_poly.pdbx_seq_one_letter_code
_entity_poly.pdbx_strand_id
1 'polypeptide(L)'
;SYLVDEELWLVMEYMDGGTLSEVINKRHMSEEEIAAVSRECLQGLHFLHSNRVIHRDVKSCNILFRTDGSVKLADFGLSAQLIPEQNQRTSMAGTVWWMAPEIVTRKPYGPKVDIWSFGIVGIEMVEREVP
;
A
#
# COMPACT_ATOMS: atom_id res chain seq x y z
N SER A 1 1.20 -19.44 8.46
CA SER A 1 1.64 -18.82 9.73
C SER A 1 1.93 -19.92 10.72
N TYR A 2 2.77 -19.64 11.71
CA TYR A 2 3.07 -20.55 12.82
C TYR A 2 2.81 -19.80 14.12
N LEU A 3 2.27 -20.51 15.12
CA LEU A 3 2.26 -20.04 16.50
C LEU A 3 3.43 -20.74 17.19
N VAL A 4 4.47 -19.97 17.54
CA VAL A 4 5.65 -20.47 18.24
C VAL A 4 5.62 -19.81 19.61
N ASP A 5 5.40 -20.62 20.65
CA ASP A 5 5.05 -20.15 21.98
C ASP A 5 3.81 -19.22 21.94
N GLU A 6 3.97 -17.94 22.32
CA GLU A 6 2.93 -16.92 22.29
C GLU A 6 3.10 -15.92 21.12
N GLU A 7 4.01 -16.20 20.19
CA GLU A 7 4.32 -15.33 19.05
C GLU A 7 3.75 -15.86 17.73
N LEU A 8 3.12 -14.96 16.96
CA LEU A 8 2.68 -15.25 15.60
C LEU A 8 3.83 -15.04 14.61
N TRP A 9 4.30 -16.11 13.99
CA TRP A 9 5.35 -16.07 12.98
C TRP A 9 4.74 -16.17 11.56
N LEU A 10 5.12 -15.23 10.71
CA LEU A 10 4.74 -15.16 9.30
C LEU A 10 5.97 -15.37 8.43
N VAL A 11 6.06 -16.55 7.80
CA VAL A 11 7.09 -16.83 6.80
C VAL A 11 6.59 -16.35 5.44
N MET A 12 7.29 -15.40 4.85
CA MET A 12 6.93 -14.74 3.59
C MET A 12 8.15 -14.72 2.66
N GLU A 13 7.91 -14.36 1.39
CA GLU A 13 9.01 -14.11 0.46
C GLU A 13 9.87 -12.93 0.93
N TYR A 14 11.18 -12.99 0.65
CA TYR A 14 12.12 -11.94 0.99
C TYR A 14 12.34 -10.99 -0.19
N MET A 15 12.14 -9.70 0.07
CA MET A 15 12.31 -8.60 -0.88
C MET A 15 13.64 -7.90 -0.59
N ASP A 16 14.69 -8.24 -1.34
CA ASP A 16 16.09 -7.86 -1.09
C ASP A 16 16.49 -6.48 -1.64
N GLY A 17 15.56 -5.75 -2.27
CA GLY A 17 15.80 -4.43 -2.86
C GLY A 17 15.42 -3.24 -1.96
N GLY A 18 14.93 -3.49 -0.74
CA GLY A 18 14.49 -2.44 0.18
C GLY A 18 13.13 -1.84 -0.17
N THR A 19 12.82 -0.68 0.42
CA THR A 19 11.53 0.01 0.26
C THR A 19 11.58 1.13 -0.79
N LEU A 20 10.43 1.52 -1.34
CA LEU A 20 10.31 2.72 -2.18
C LEU A 20 10.69 3.99 -1.45
N SER A 21 10.36 4.10 -0.16
CA SER A 21 10.77 5.23 0.67
C SER A 21 12.30 5.41 0.70
N GLU A 22 13.05 4.31 0.80
CA GLU A 22 14.52 4.39 0.75
C GLU A 22 15.05 4.86 -0.61
N VAL A 23 14.41 4.46 -1.71
CA VAL A 23 14.80 4.88 -3.06
C VAL A 23 14.56 6.38 -3.24
N ILE A 24 13.36 6.86 -2.89
CA ILE A 24 12.96 8.27 -2.96
C ILE A 24 13.91 9.15 -2.12
N ASN A 25 14.31 8.67 -0.95
CA ASN A 25 15.24 9.39 -0.08
C ASN A 25 16.66 9.44 -0.64
N LYS A 26 17.11 8.42 -1.37
CA LYS A 26 18.48 8.32 -1.90
C LYS A 26 18.67 9.05 -3.23
N ARG A 27 17.67 9.06 -4.11
CA ARG A 27 17.79 9.65 -5.46
C ARG A 27 16.45 10.08 -6.05
N HIS A 28 16.52 10.87 -7.11
CA HIS A 28 15.37 11.12 -7.98
C HIS A 28 15.06 9.87 -8.82
N MET A 29 13.77 9.67 -9.08
CA MET A 29 13.27 8.66 -10.01
C MET A 29 12.95 9.30 -11.35
N SER A 30 13.23 8.59 -12.45
CA SER A 30 12.76 9.02 -13.77
C SER A 30 11.26 8.73 -13.92
N GLU A 31 10.59 9.43 -14.85
CA GLU A 31 9.18 9.13 -15.15
C GLU A 31 8.97 7.67 -15.59
N GLU A 32 9.96 7.06 -16.26
CA GLU A 32 9.92 5.64 -16.65
C GLU A 32 9.92 4.72 -15.43
N GLU A 33 10.75 5.02 -14.42
CA GLU A 33 10.79 4.28 -13.16
C GLU A 33 9.49 4.46 -12.37
N ILE A 34 9.00 5.69 -12.28
CA ILE A 34 7.72 6.02 -11.63
C ILE A 34 6.58 5.25 -12.31
N ALA A 35 6.53 5.25 -13.64
CA ALA A 35 5.52 4.53 -14.40
C ALA A 35 5.61 3.01 -14.18
N ALA A 36 6.83 2.45 -14.10
CA ALA A 36 7.04 1.04 -13.83
C ALA A 36 6.53 0.64 -12.44
N VAL A 37 6.95 1.35 -11.38
CA VAL A 37 6.47 1.11 -10.00
C VAL A 37 4.96 1.28 -9.91
N SER A 38 4.43 2.32 -10.56
CA SER A 38 3.00 2.61 -10.57
C SER A 38 2.19 1.50 -11.19
N ARG A 39 2.64 0.95 -12.32
CA ARG A 39 1.99 -0.18 -13.00
C ARG A 39 1.88 -1.38 -12.08
N GLU A 40 2.99 -1.79 -11.44
CA GLU A 40 2.99 -2.97 -10.55
C GLU A 40 2.09 -2.76 -9.33
N CYS A 41 2.15 -1.57 -8.70
CA CYS A 41 1.28 -1.24 -7.56
C CYS A 41 -0.20 -1.26 -7.95
N LEU A 42 -0.57 -0.67 -9.09
CA LEU A 42 -1.94 -0.63 -9.56
C LEU A 42 -2.46 -2.01 -9.99
N GLN A 43 -1.61 -2.88 -10.53
CA GLN A 43 -1.96 -4.28 -10.78
C GLN A 43 -2.24 -5.03 -9.46
N GLY A 44 -1.40 -4.84 -8.44
CA GLY A 44 -1.62 -5.38 -7.09
C GLY A 44 -2.93 -4.90 -6.47
N LEU A 45 -3.19 -3.58 -6.49
CA LEU A 45 -4.43 -3.01 -5.99
C LEU A 45 -5.66 -3.50 -6.76
N HIS A 46 -5.57 -3.58 -8.09
CA HIS A 46 -6.65 -4.13 -8.90
C HIS A 46 -6.99 -5.57 -8.50
N PHE A 47 -5.97 -6.41 -8.28
CA PHE A 47 -6.16 -7.78 -7.79
C PHE A 47 -6.86 -7.80 -6.42
N LEU A 48 -6.41 -7.00 -5.45
CA LEU A 48 -7.03 -6.93 -4.12
C LEU A 48 -8.49 -6.48 -4.20
N HIS A 49 -8.75 -5.39 -4.93
CA HIS A 49 -10.07 -4.79 -5.06
C HIS A 49 -11.06 -5.73 -5.76
N SER A 50 -10.59 -6.50 -6.75
CA SER A 50 -11.40 -7.52 -7.43
C SER A 50 -11.78 -8.67 -6.50
N ASN A 51 -10.94 -8.95 -5.51
CA ASN A 51 -11.19 -9.93 -4.44
C ASN A 51 -11.86 -9.29 -3.21
N ARG A 52 -12.39 -8.06 -3.34
CA ARG A 52 -13.09 -7.33 -2.28
C ARG A 52 -12.22 -7.07 -1.03
N VAL A 53 -10.92 -6.94 -1.22
CA VAL A 53 -9.96 -6.56 -0.17
C VAL A 53 -9.60 -5.09 -0.33
N ILE A 54 -9.61 -4.33 0.77
CA ILE A 54 -9.04 -2.99 0.85
C ILE A 54 -7.72 -3.08 1.62
N HIS A 55 -6.63 -2.52 1.09
CA HIS A 55 -5.32 -2.56 1.73
C HIS A 55 -5.25 -1.64 2.97
N ARG A 56 -5.74 -0.41 2.85
CA ARG A 56 -5.83 0.64 3.88
C ARG A 56 -4.51 1.19 4.45
N ASP A 57 -3.36 0.78 3.91
CA ASP A 57 -2.05 1.28 4.36
C ASP A 57 -1.04 1.32 3.20
N VAL A 58 -1.51 1.80 2.04
CA VAL A 58 -0.63 2.02 0.88
C VAL A 58 0.23 3.26 1.16
N LYS A 59 1.54 3.07 1.21
CA LYS A 59 2.56 4.11 1.43
C LYS A 59 3.90 3.65 0.88
N SER A 60 4.84 4.57 0.66
CA SER A 60 6.16 4.24 0.10
C SER A 60 6.96 3.23 0.93
N CYS A 61 6.77 3.18 2.25
CA CYS A 61 7.40 2.17 3.12
C CYS A 61 6.87 0.74 2.90
N ASN A 62 5.64 0.60 2.38
CA ASN A 62 4.97 -0.67 2.15
C ASN A 62 5.03 -1.12 0.68
N ILE A 63 5.87 -0.49 -0.12
CA ILE A 63 6.18 -0.90 -1.50
C ILE A 63 7.62 -1.39 -1.50
N LEU A 64 7.80 -2.68 -1.77
CA LEU A 64 9.08 -3.38 -1.65
C LEU A 64 9.63 -3.74 -3.01
N PHE A 65 10.95 -3.70 -3.12
CA PHE A 65 11.70 -4.07 -4.31
C PHE A 65 12.43 -5.38 -4.12
N ARG A 66 12.68 -6.05 -5.25
CA ARG A 66 13.62 -7.15 -5.36
C ARG A 66 14.69 -6.82 -6.39
N THR A 67 15.88 -7.39 -6.24
CA THR A 67 17.02 -7.19 -7.14
C THR A 67 16.77 -7.65 -8.57
N ASP A 68 15.77 -8.52 -8.78
CA ASP A 68 15.29 -8.93 -10.12
C ASP A 68 14.37 -7.90 -10.80
N GLY A 69 14.10 -6.77 -10.15
CA GLY A 69 13.24 -5.70 -10.65
C GLY A 69 11.76 -5.82 -10.24
N SER A 70 11.39 -6.85 -9.47
CA SER A 70 10.02 -6.99 -8.97
C SER A 70 9.64 -5.88 -7.98
N VAL A 71 8.40 -5.41 -8.06
CA VAL A 71 7.79 -4.45 -7.14
C VAL A 71 6.53 -5.07 -6.53
N LYS A 72 6.40 -5.06 -5.20
CA LYS A 72 5.24 -5.64 -4.52
C LYS A 72 4.72 -4.76 -3.40
N LEU A 73 3.39 -4.75 -3.24
CA LEU A 73 2.72 -4.24 -2.05
C LEU A 73 2.96 -5.19 -0.88
N ALA A 74 3.19 -4.64 0.30
CA ALA A 74 3.45 -5.36 1.53
C ALA A 74 2.63 -4.79 2.70
N ASP A 75 2.71 -5.46 3.84
CA ASP A 75 2.01 -5.11 5.08
C ASP A 75 0.47 -5.03 4.96
N PHE A 76 -0.13 -6.21 5.05
CA PHE A 76 -1.58 -6.38 5.04
C PHE A 76 -2.18 -6.34 6.45
N GLY A 77 -1.43 -5.90 7.48
CA GLY A 77 -1.88 -5.90 8.88
C GLY A 77 -3.12 -5.03 9.12
N LEU A 78 -3.32 -4.01 8.30
CA LEU A 78 -4.51 -3.15 8.32
C LEU A 78 -5.53 -3.48 7.23
N SER A 79 -5.33 -4.53 6.43
CA SER A 79 -6.27 -4.85 5.35
C SER A 79 -7.65 -5.25 5.86
N ALA A 80 -8.67 -5.07 5.03
CA ALA A 80 -10.05 -5.45 5.36
C ALA A 80 -10.74 -6.14 4.19
N GLN A 81 -11.32 -7.32 4.46
CA GLN A 81 -12.23 -7.99 3.55
C GLN A 81 -13.60 -7.32 3.59
N LEU A 82 -14.15 -6.93 2.45
CA LEU A 82 -15.55 -6.51 2.32
C LEU A 82 -16.44 -7.74 2.16
N ILE A 83 -17.60 -7.70 2.82
CA ILE A 83 -18.61 -8.77 2.81
C ILE A 83 -19.70 -8.34 1.82
N PRO A 84 -20.32 -9.23 1.03
CA PRO A 84 -21.32 -8.85 0.02
C PRO A 84 -22.42 -7.89 0.51
N GLU A 85 -22.85 -8.05 1.76
CA GLU A 85 -23.90 -7.25 2.40
C GLU A 85 -23.40 -5.87 2.85
N GLN A 86 -22.07 -5.69 2.94
CA GLN A 86 -21.43 -4.48 3.45
C GLN A 86 -20.17 -4.15 2.64
N ASN A 87 -20.37 -3.40 1.55
CA ASN A 87 -19.31 -2.93 0.65
C ASN A 87 -18.53 -1.71 1.19
N GLN A 88 -18.77 -1.29 2.44
CA GLN A 88 -18.14 -0.12 3.04
C GLN A 88 -17.71 -0.34 4.49
N ARG A 89 -16.61 0.30 4.87
CA ARG A 89 -16.07 0.33 6.23
C ARG A 89 -16.20 1.73 6.82
N THR A 90 -16.21 1.82 8.15
CA THR A 90 -16.26 3.09 8.91
C THR A 90 -15.12 3.22 9.91
N SER A 91 -14.33 2.15 10.12
CA SER A 91 -13.20 2.14 11.06
C SER A 91 -12.07 3.03 10.57
N MET A 92 -11.49 3.84 11.48
CA MET A 92 -10.30 4.63 11.20
C MET A 92 -9.07 3.71 11.18
N ALA A 93 -8.44 3.55 10.02
CA ALA A 93 -7.22 2.75 9.83
C ALA A 93 -6.39 3.36 8.69
N GLY A 94 -5.07 3.27 8.82
CA GLY A 94 -4.09 3.83 7.87
C GLY A 94 -3.15 4.84 8.52
N THR A 95 -2.13 5.25 7.77
CA THR A 95 -1.14 6.23 8.21
C THR A 95 -1.57 7.65 7.79
N VAL A 96 -1.63 8.59 8.75
CA VAL A 96 -2.29 9.92 8.64
C VAL A 96 -2.11 10.63 7.30
N TRP A 97 -0.87 10.76 6.81
CA TRP A 97 -0.56 11.52 5.57
C TRP A 97 -1.08 10.87 4.28
N TRP A 98 -1.35 9.55 4.30
CA TRP A 98 -1.87 8.81 3.15
C TRP A 98 -3.38 8.58 3.23
N MET A 99 -4.05 9.01 4.29
CA MET A 99 -5.47 8.72 4.50
C MET A 99 -6.36 9.54 3.56
N ALA A 100 -7.32 8.85 2.95
CA ALA A 100 -8.36 9.48 2.16
C ALA A 100 -9.26 10.39 3.04
N PRO A 101 -9.78 11.51 2.50
CA PRO A 101 -10.58 12.46 3.26
C PRO A 101 -11.85 11.85 3.86
N GLU A 102 -12.45 10.86 3.19
CA GLU A 102 -13.60 10.11 3.71
C GLU A 102 -13.24 9.28 4.96
N ILE A 103 -12.01 8.78 5.10
CA ILE A 103 -11.57 8.07 6.31
C ILE A 103 -11.40 9.09 7.45
N VAL A 104 -10.74 10.21 7.19
CA VAL A 104 -10.49 11.27 8.19
C VAL A 104 -11.81 11.86 8.71
N THR A 105 -12.78 12.03 7.81
CA THR A 105 -14.13 12.52 8.14
C THR A 105 -15.09 11.42 8.64
N ARG A 106 -14.59 10.19 8.87
CA ARG A 106 -15.34 9.04 9.39
C ARG A 106 -16.57 8.68 8.57
N LYS A 107 -16.53 8.93 7.26
CA LYS A 107 -17.57 8.53 6.33
C LYS A 107 -17.37 7.06 5.93
N PRO A 108 -18.44 6.35 5.56
CA PRO A 108 -18.32 5.04 4.95
C PRO A 108 -17.42 5.09 3.71
N TYR A 109 -16.46 4.17 3.63
CA TYR A 109 -15.48 4.14 2.56
C TYR A 109 -15.31 2.74 1.97
N GLY A 110 -14.86 2.70 0.71
CA GLY A 110 -14.61 1.46 -0.04
C GLY A 110 -13.17 1.41 -0.57
N PRO A 111 -12.89 0.57 -1.58
CA PRO A 111 -11.53 0.37 -2.11
C PRO A 111 -10.84 1.61 -2.67
N LYS A 112 -11.61 2.67 -2.99
CA LYS A 112 -11.09 3.94 -3.54
C LYS A 112 -10.12 4.67 -2.59
N VAL A 113 -10.16 4.37 -1.29
CA VAL A 113 -9.19 4.93 -0.34
C VAL A 113 -7.75 4.52 -0.66
N ASP A 114 -7.53 3.31 -1.19
CA ASP A 114 -6.19 2.87 -1.59
C ASP A 114 -5.69 3.64 -2.81
N ILE A 115 -6.60 4.07 -3.68
CA ILE A 115 -6.26 4.88 -4.87
C ILE A 115 -5.87 6.30 -4.46
N TRP A 116 -6.54 6.86 -3.45
CA TRP A 116 -6.11 8.12 -2.84
C TRP A 116 -4.71 7.99 -2.24
N SER A 117 -4.50 6.98 -1.38
CA SER A 117 -3.21 6.73 -0.75
C SER A 117 -2.09 6.51 -1.78
N PHE A 118 -2.37 5.79 -2.87
CA PHE A 118 -1.44 5.64 -3.99
C PHE A 118 -1.16 6.98 -4.70
N GLY A 119 -2.14 7.88 -4.81
CA GLY A 119 -1.92 9.24 -5.30
C GLY A 119 -0.90 10.01 -4.46
N ILE A 120 -0.93 9.86 -3.13
CA ILE A 120 0.08 10.43 -2.24
C ILE A 120 1.46 9.81 -2.49
N VAL A 121 1.55 8.49 -2.70
CA VAL A 121 2.80 7.84 -3.11
C VAL A 121 3.31 8.38 -4.45
N GLY A 122 2.41 8.69 -5.38
CA GLY A 122 2.75 9.36 -6.64
C GLY A 122 3.43 10.71 -6.42
N ILE A 123 2.92 11.50 -5.47
CA ILE A 123 3.54 12.77 -5.07
C ILE A 123 4.89 12.53 -4.41
N GLU A 124 5.02 11.57 -3.50
CA GLU A 124 6.31 11.22 -2.88
C GLU A 124 7.38 10.86 -3.92
N MET A 125 7.01 10.11 -4.97
CA MET A 125 7.95 9.72 -6.03
C MET A 125 8.48 10.91 -6.84
N VAL A 126 7.70 12.00 -6.93
CA VAL A 126 8.06 13.21 -7.71
C VAL A 126 8.73 14.26 -6.82
N GLU A 127 8.06 14.63 -5.73
CA GLU A 127 8.43 15.75 -4.85
C GLU A 127 9.39 15.33 -3.73
N ARG A 128 9.50 14.03 -3.45
CA ARG A 128 10.33 13.43 -2.39
C ARG A 128 9.90 13.78 -0.96
N GLU A 129 8.74 14.40 -0.81
CA GLU A 129 8.10 14.71 0.47
C GLU A 129 6.62 14.29 0.42
N VAL A 130 6.03 14.08 1.60
CA VAL A 130 4.58 13.91 1.72
C VAL A 130 3.91 15.29 1.75
N PRO A 131 2.72 15.46 1.12
CA PRO A 131 1.96 16.72 1.15
C PRO A 131 1.56 17.21 2.55
#